data_AF-A0A7U9XAA4-F1
#
_entry.id   AF-A0A7U9XAA4-F1
#
_cell.length_a   1.000
_cell.length_b   1.000
_cell.length_c   1.000
_cell.angle_alpha   90.00
_cell.angle_beta   90.00
_cell.angle_gamma   90.00
#
_symmetry.space_group_name_H-M   'P 1'
#
loop_
_entity.id
_entity.type
_entity.pdbx_description
1 polymer ?
#
loop_
_entity_poly.entity_id
_entity_poly.type
_entity_poly.pdbx_seq_one_letter_code
_entity_poly.pdbx_strand_id
1 'polypeptide(L)'
;MSKLIRSIKWLLGIYETGYEYQISTKEIKVNPEWRKTRIGKVKFKKKLQYWYLTGEFESRIILDRDFNLLDGYSSVRIAEIKGIDKVPVYFVD
;
A
#
# COMPACT_ATOMS: atom_id res chain seq x y z
N MET A 1 0.02 -3.99 23.81
CA MET A 1 1.01 -4.99 23.35
C MET A 1 2.37 -4.31 23.27
N SER A 2 3.46 -4.95 23.73
CA SER A 2 4.78 -4.28 23.70
C SER A 2 5.28 -4.15 22.26
N LYS A 3 6.00 -3.06 21.95
CA LYS A 3 6.61 -2.86 20.62
C LYS A 3 7.50 -4.04 20.22
N LEU A 4 8.14 -4.67 21.21
CA LEU A 4 9.02 -5.82 21.04
C LEU A 4 8.29 -7.05 20.46
N ILE A 5 7.12 -7.39 20.99
CA ILE A 5 6.32 -8.53 20.52
C ILE A 5 5.91 -8.33 19.05
N ARG A 6 5.53 -7.10 18.69
CA ARG A 6 5.15 -6.78 17.31
C ARG A 6 6.34 -6.86 16.35
N SER A 7 7.50 -6.39 16.76
CA SER A 7 8.73 -6.54 15.96
C SER A 7 9.09 -8.01 15.73
N ILE A 8 8.92 -8.88 16.73
CA ILE A 8 9.15 -10.33 16.59
C ILE A 8 8.13 -10.94 15.64
N LYS A 9 6.84 -10.60 15.77
CA LYS A 9 5.78 -11.08 14.86
C LYS A 9 6.05 -10.69 13.41
N TRP A 10 6.52 -9.46 13.17
CA TRP A 10 6.90 -9.01 11.84
C TRP A 10 8.03 -9.84 11.23
N LEU A 11 9.06 -10.19 12.01
CA LEU A 11 10.13 -11.11 11.57
C LEU A 11 9.61 -12.52 11.24
N LEU A 12 8.51 -12.93 11.87
CA LEU A 12 7.83 -14.20 11.60
C LEU A 12 6.77 -14.10 10.49
N GLY A 13 6.64 -12.95 9.81
CA GLY A 13 5.63 -12.74 8.76
C GLY A 13 4.18 -12.64 9.27
N ILE A 14 4.00 -12.41 10.57
CA ILE A 14 2.68 -12.24 11.19
C ILE A 14 2.33 -10.76 11.20
N TYR A 15 1.34 -10.39 10.39
CA TYR A 15 0.84 -9.02 10.28
C TYR A 15 -0.48 -8.87 11.02
N GLU A 16 -0.53 -7.94 11.98
CA GLU A 16 -1.74 -7.63 12.75
C GLU A 16 -2.58 -6.56 12.04
N THR A 17 -3.89 -6.80 11.96
CA THR A 17 -4.89 -5.86 11.45
C THR A 17 -4.90 -4.56 12.25
N GLY A 18 -5.11 -3.43 11.55
CA GLY A 18 -5.23 -2.10 12.16
C GLY A 18 -3.91 -1.39 12.45
N TYR A 19 -2.76 -2.02 12.12
CA TYR A 19 -1.45 -1.39 12.19
C TYR A 19 -0.89 -1.08 10.80
N GLU A 20 -0.09 -0.02 10.74
CA GLU A 20 0.66 0.34 9.55
C GLU A 20 2.01 -0.38 9.52
N TYR A 21 2.37 -0.90 8.35
CA TYR A 21 3.65 -1.54 8.06
C TYR A 21 4.28 -0.90 6.83
N GLN A 22 5.62 -0.85 6.79
CA GLN A 22 6.38 -0.40 5.63
C GLN A 22 6.77 -1.61 4.79
N ILE A 23 6.07 -1.84 3.69
CA ILE A 23 6.25 -3.01 2.81
C ILE A 23 6.89 -2.57 1.49
N SER A 24 7.73 -3.44 0.94
CA SER A 24 8.34 -3.23 -0.37
C SER A 24 7.26 -3.11 -1.44
N THR A 25 7.30 -2.06 -2.26
CA THR A 25 6.36 -1.88 -3.38
C THR A 25 6.40 -3.09 -4.33
N LYS A 26 7.53 -3.81 -4.40
CA LYS A 26 7.71 -5.01 -5.24
C LYS A 26 7.02 -6.26 -4.68
N GLU A 27 6.69 -6.30 -3.39
CA GLU A 27 6.01 -7.44 -2.76
C GLU A 27 4.48 -7.38 -2.94
N ILE A 28 3.94 -6.20 -3.28
CA ILE A 28 2.50 -6.01 -3.44
C ILE A 28 2.01 -6.70 -4.72
N LYS A 29 1.15 -7.69 -4.56
CA LYS A 29 0.54 -8.43 -5.67
C LYS A 29 -0.72 -7.70 -6.14
N VAL A 30 -0.55 -6.88 -7.18
CA VAL A 30 -1.67 -6.20 -7.83
C VAL A 30 -2.39 -7.14 -8.79
N ASN A 31 -3.72 -7.25 -8.67
CA ASN A 31 -4.54 -7.99 -9.62
C ASN A 31 -4.27 -7.52 -11.08
N PRO A 32 -3.87 -8.42 -12.00
CA PRO A 32 -3.58 -8.04 -13.39
C PRO A 32 -4.72 -7.32 -14.12
N GLU A 33 -5.98 -7.61 -13.81
CA GLU A 33 -7.14 -6.94 -14.43
C GLU A 33 -7.23 -5.45 -14.05
N TRP A 34 -6.72 -5.08 -12.88
CA TRP A 34 -6.67 -3.68 -12.46
C TRP A 34 -5.64 -2.88 -13.26
N ARG A 35 -4.60 -3.55 -13.78
CA ARG A 35 -3.64 -2.94 -14.72
C ARG A 35 -4.30 -2.55 -16.04
N LYS A 36 -5.29 -3.32 -16.47
CA LYS A 36 -6.06 -3.07 -17.70
C LYS A 36 -7.10 -1.97 -17.48
N THR A 37 -7.63 -1.85 -16.27
CA THR A 37 -8.60 -0.81 -15.92
C THR A 37 -7.91 0.54 -15.70
N ARG A 38 -8.29 1.55 -16.49
CA ARG A 38 -7.80 2.92 -16.28
C ARG A 38 -8.40 3.52 -15.01
N ILE A 39 -7.53 4.04 -14.14
CA ILE A 39 -7.97 4.94 -13.07
C ILE A 39 -8.51 6.22 -13.73
N GLY A 40 -9.70 6.66 -13.33
CA GLY A 40 -10.29 7.89 -13.86
C GLY A 40 -9.32 9.07 -13.76
N LYS A 41 -9.08 9.77 -14.88
CA LYS A 41 -8.03 10.80 -15.01
C LYS A 41 -8.10 11.87 -13.93
N VAL A 42 -9.30 12.38 -13.66
CA VAL A 42 -9.53 13.43 -12.65
C VAL A 42 -9.19 12.93 -11.25
N LYS A 43 -9.68 11.73 -10.90
CA LYS A 43 -9.40 11.08 -9.60
C LYS A 43 -7.90 10.85 -9.43
N PHE A 44 -7.23 10.34 -10.47
CA PHE A 44 -5.79 10.08 -10.40
C PHE A 44 -4.97 11.37 -10.27
N LYS A 45 -5.31 12.42 -11.04
CA LYS A 45 -4.65 13.73 -10.95
C LYS A 45 -4.77 14.32 -9.55
N LYS A 46 -5.96 14.26 -8.93
CA LYS A 46 -6.17 14.74 -7.55
C LYS A 46 -5.26 14.00 -6.56
N LYS A 47 -5.20 12.67 -6.64
CA LYS A 47 -4.35 11.84 -5.76
C LYS A 47 -2.87 12.13 -5.94
N LEU A 48 -2.42 12.29 -7.18
CA LEU A 48 -1.04 12.63 -7.49
C LEU A 48 -0.69 14.03 -6.96
N GLN A 49 -1.59 15.00 -7.11
CA GLN A 49 -1.40 16.35 -6.56
C GLN A 49 -1.34 16.34 -5.04
N TYR A 50 -2.20 15.57 -4.37
CA TYR A 50 -2.13 15.40 -2.91
C TYR A 50 -0.74 14.89 -2.50
N TRP A 51 -0.25 13.83 -3.15
CA TRP A 51 1.08 13.29 -2.88
C TRP A 51 2.20 14.32 -3.10
N TYR A 52 2.15 15.12 -4.17
CA TYR A 52 3.14 16.18 -4.39
C TYR A 52 3.16 17.25 -3.29
N LEU A 53 2.01 17.53 -2.68
CA LEU A 53 1.88 18.55 -1.65
C LEU A 53 2.28 18.05 -0.26
N THR A 54 2.02 16.78 0.05
CA THR A 54 2.15 16.25 1.41
C THR A 54 3.25 15.19 1.56
N GLY A 55 3.66 14.54 0.48
CA GLY A 55 4.47 13.32 0.52
C GLY A 55 3.68 12.05 0.85
N GLU A 56 2.40 12.18 1.21
CA GLU A 56 1.55 11.10 1.70
C GLU A 56 0.57 10.59 0.62
N PHE A 57 0.09 9.36 0.78
CA PHE A 57 -0.96 8.82 -0.09
C PHE A 57 -2.36 9.18 0.43
N GLU A 58 -3.23 9.74 -0.43
CA GLU A 58 -4.62 10.07 -0.04
C GLU A 58 -5.45 8.81 0.31
N SER A 59 -5.07 7.64 -0.20
CA SER A 59 -5.73 6.36 0.10
C SER A 59 -4.74 5.39 0.74
N ARG A 60 -5.18 4.73 1.81
CA ARG A 60 -4.45 3.61 2.42
C ARG A 60 -4.32 2.46 1.42
N ILE A 61 -3.19 1.76 1.50
CA ILE A 61 -2.96 0.52 0.77
C ILE A 61 -3.38 -0.61 1.70
N ILE A 62 -4.38 -1.39 1.27
CA ILE A 62 -4.93 -2.50 2.05
C ILE A 62 -4.54 -3.80 1.38
N LEU A 63 -3.91 -4.69 2.14
CA LEU A 63 -3.46 -6.00 1.68
C LEU A 63 -4.15 -7.12 2.46
N ASP A 64 -4.33 -8.28 1.83
CA ASP A 64 -4.52 -9.52 2.58
C ASP A 64 -3.17 -10.07 3.08
N ARG A 65 -3.22 -11.16 3.87
CA ARG A 65 -2.03 -11.80 4.44
C ARG A 65 -1.07 -12.40 3.39
N ASP A 66 -1.54 -12.60 2.16
CA ASP A 66 -0.75 -13.07 1.02
C ASP A 66 -0.21 -11.92 0.17
N PHE A 67 -0.30 -10.67 0.66
CA PHE A 67 0.16 -9.44 0.01
C PHE A 67 -0.62 -9.09 -1.26
N ASN A 68 -1.81 -9.67 -1.47
CA ASN A 68 -2.67 -9.26 -2.56
C ASN A 68 -3.31 -7.92 -2.22
N LEU A 69 -3.29 -7.03 -3.21
CA LEU A 69 -3.88 -5.71 -3.07
C LEU A 69 -5.41 -5.80 -3.08
N LEU A 70 -6.03 -5.38 -1.97
CA LEU A 70 -7.49 -5.33 -1.82
C LEU A 70 -8.05 -3.92 -2.06
N ASP A 71 -7.30 -2.87 -1.69
CA ASP A 71 -7.64 -1.47 -1.98
C ASP A 71 -6.37 -0.59 -2.00
N GLY A 72 -6.48 0.62 -2.54
CA GLY A 72 -5.40 1.59 -2.63
C GLY A 72 -4.60 1.51 -3.93
N TYR A 73 -5.17 0.93 -4.99
CA TYR A 73 -4.49 0.77 -6.28
C TYR A 73 -3.90 2.05 -6.85
N SER A 74 -4.60 3.18 -6.73
CA SER A 74 -4.05 4.47 -7.15
C SER A 74 -2.79 4.87 -6.40
N SER A 75 -2.69 4.55 -5.10
CA SER A 75 -1.52 4.84 -4.27
C SER A 75 -0.34 3.97 -4.70
N VAL A 76 -0.57 2.67 -4.93
CA VAL A 76 0.44 1.75 -5.48
C VAL A 76 0.93 2.22 -6.85
N ARG A 77 0.02 2.67 -7.75
CA ARG A 77 0.42 3.21 -9.06
C ARG A 77 1.25 4.48 -8.95
N ILE A 78 0.95 5.37 -8.00
CA ILE A 78 1.79 6.54 -7.73
C ILE A 78 3.18 6.08 -7.28
N ALA A 79 3.26 5.15 -6.32
CA ALA A 79 4.52 4.63 -5.81
C ALA A 79 5.41 4.06 -6.93
N GLU A 80 4.85 3.24 -7.82
CA GLU A 80 5.57 2.68 -8.97
C GLU A 80 6.06 3.74 -9.95
N ILE A 81 5.21 4.71 -10.32
CA ILE A 81 5.58 5.79 -11.24
C ILE A 81 6.70 6.66 -10.65
N LYS A 82 6.71 6.80 -9.32
CA LYS A 82 7.69 7.59 -8.58
C LYS A 82 8.92 6.81 -8.14
N GLY A 83 8.97 5.50 -8.39
CA GLY A 83 10.09 4.65 -7.96
C GLY A 83 10.24 4.58 -6.45
N ILE A 84 9.14 4.61 -5.70
CA ILE A 84 9.16 4.50 -4.23
C ILE A 84 9.37 3.04 -3.84
N ASP A 85 10.41 2.76 -3.06
CA ASP A 85 10.79 1.39 -2.70
C ASP A 85 9.89 0.76 -1.65
N LYS A 86 9.43 1.53 -0.65
CA LYS A 86 8.57 1.05 0.43
C LYS A 86 7.38 1.99 0.62
N VAL A 87 6.22 1.40 0.93
CA VAL A 87 4.97 2.13 1.13
C VAL A 87 4.29 1.72 2.44
N PRO A 88 3.57 2.63 3.09
CA PRO A 88 2.71 2.31 4.23
C PRO A 88 1.52 1.46 3.76
N VAL A 89 1.32 0.31 4.42
CA VAL A 89 0.20 -0.60 4.15
C VAL A 89 -0.47 -1.06 5.44
N TYR A 90 -1.70 -1.55 5.30
CA TYR A 90 -2.48 -2.14 6.38
C TYR A 90 -2.94 -3.53 5.94
N PHE A 91 -2.75 -4.52 6.80
CA PHE A 91 -3.24 -5.88 6.55
C PHE A 91 -4.66 -6.05 7.10
N VAL A 92 -5.45 -6.88 6.44
CA VAL A 92 -6.76 -7.37 6.89
C VAL A 92 -6.83 -8.88 6.73
N ASP A 93 -7.81 -9.49 7.41
CA ASP A 93 -8.10 -10.92 7.36
C ASP A 93 -8.92 -11.31 6.13
#